data_AF-A0A7R9BEU8-F1
#
_entry.id   AF-A0A7R9BEU8-F1
#
_cell.length_a   1.000
_cell.length_b   1.000
_cell.length_c   1.000
_cell.angle_alpha   90.00
_cell.angle_beta   90.00
_cell.angle_gamma   90.00
#
_symmetry.space_group_name_H-M   'P 1'
#
loop_
_entity.id
_entity.type
_entity.pdbx_description
1 polymer ?
#
loop_
_entity_poly.entity_id
_entity_poly.type
_entity_poly.pdbx_seq_one_letter_code
_entity_poly.pdbx_strand_id
1 'polypeptide(L)'
;MSTNSDDKVKPVNLHKPSGTAIEQQRLPAWQPILTAGTVLPMFFVVGIAFIPIGVGMLHISSNVKEKVVDYTDCGFPGNTCADQLKRYPGTSCTCTINFKMDKDWTEGRSVYVYYKLTNYYQNHRRYVKSRDDVQLLGSVRKEPSENCGQFSYNGKLPIVPCGAIANSLFNDTYSLSYTPLNFGARTEVKIRRDGIAWDSDIRMKFANPQNYDPAYPEAAFRGTAKPFNWPQEIWRLTSASRTNDALRYEPLMVWMRTSAFPDFRKNYGIIDNTQTYFKNGLPAGNYELQIKYSYPVKSFNGTKSFVLATTSLFGGKNPFLGFAYISVGGLFLVTGIVLVFIHLKFGKSVREMVDVDESTAY
;
A
#
# COMPACT_ATOMS: atom_id res chain seq x y z
N MET A 1 79.97 -30.01 -40.83
CA MET A 1 79.39 -28.87 -41.56
C MET A 1 77.89 -28.93 -41.32
N SER A 2 77.37 -27.96 -40.55
CA SER A 2 76.11 -27.20 -40.75
C SER A 2 75.08 -27.83 -41.72
N THR A 3 73.76 -27.90 -41.52
CA THR A 3 72.77 -27.12 -40.74
C THR A 3 71.39 -27.68 -41.09
N ASN A 4 70.37 -27.32 -40.29
CA ASN A 4 68.92 -27.39 -40.54
C ASN A 4 68.22 -28.75 -40.35
N SER A 5 67.59 -28.90 -39.19
CA SER A 5 66.40 -29.73 -39.02
C SER A 5 65.21 -28.81 -38.77
N ASP A 6 64.18 -29.04 -39.57
CA ASP A 6 62.98 -28.24 -39.76
C ASP A 6 62.18 -28.01 -38.47
N ASP A 7 61.80 -26.76 -38.23
CA ASP A 7 60.67 -26.42 -37.37
C ASP A 7 59.37 -26.95 -38.02
N LYS A 8 58.97 -28.16 -37.65
CA LYS A 8 57.66 -28.72 -38.03
C LYS A 8 56.54 -27.99 -37.29
N VAL A 9 55.88 -27.08 -38.01
CA VAL A 9 54.56 -26.55 -37.65
C VAL A 9 53.59 -27.72 -37.47
N LYS A 10 53.06 -27.88 -36.26
CA LYS A 10 52.08 -28.94 -35.95
C LYS A 10 50.77 -28.68 -36.71
N PRO A 11 50.13 -29.71 -37.30
CA PRO A 11 48.87 -29.55 -38.01
C PRO A 11 47.76 -29.14 -37.03
N VAL A 12 47.09 -28.03 -37.31
CA VAL A 12 45.91 -27.57 -36.56
C VAL A 12 44.71 -28.44 -36.98
N ASN A 13 44.23 -29.29 -36.08
CA ASN A 13 43.04 -30.12 -36.31
C ASN A 13 41.79 -29.22 -36.37
N LEU A 14 41.28 -28.96 -37.57
CA LEU A 14 40.13 -28.07 -37.83
C LEU A 14 38.82 -28.50 -37.14
N HIS A 15 38.70 -29.79 -36.80
CA HIS A 15 37.51 -30.37 -36.17
C HIS A 15 37.65 -30.54 -34.65
N LYS A 16 38.73 -30.04 -34.04
CA LYS A 16 38.91 -30.13 -32.60
C LYS A 16 38.05 -29.06 -31.93
N PRO A 17 37.08 -29.42 -31.06
CA PRO A 17 36.27 -28.44 -30.34
C PRO A 17 37.16 -27.54 -29.47
N SER A 18 36.73 -26.31 -29.20
CA SER A 18 37.56 -25.35 -28.49
C SER A 18 37.81 -25.81 -27.06
N GLY A 19 39.02 -25.57 -26.56
CA GLY A 19 39.47 -26.01 -25.24
C GLY A 19 39.00 -25.13 -24.10
N THR A 20 38.07 -24.20 -24.34
CA THR A 20 37.61 -23.26 -23.31
C THR A 20 36.80 -24.00 -22.23
N ALA A 21 36.90 -23.54 -20.98
CA ALA A 21 36.24 -24.17 -19.84
C ALA A 21 34.70 -24.21 -19.99
N ILE A 22 34.13 -23.27 -20.75
CA ILE A 22 32.69 -23.21 -21.01
C ILE A 22 32.24 -24.26 -22.03
N GLU A 23 32.96 -24.43 -23.14
CA GLU A 23 32.64 -25.43 -24.16
C GLU A 23 32.92 -26.85 -23.69
N GLN A 24 33.90 -27.02 -22.79
CA GLN A 24 34.26 -28.31 -22.21
C GLN A 24 33.46 -28.64 -20.93
N GLN A 25 32.54 -27.76 -20.50
CA GLN A 25 31.75 -27.91 -19.27
C GLN A 25 32.60 -28.13 -17.99
N ARG A 26 33.74 -27.44 -17.88
CA ARG A 26 34.70 -27.52 -16.75
C ARG A 26 34.77 -26.21 -15.96
N LEU A 27 33.71 -25.42 -15.96
CA LEU A 27 33.65 -24.23 -15.13
C LEU A 27 33.75 -24.62 -13.64
N PRO A 28 34.47 -23.85 -12.81
CA PRO A 28 34.47 -24.08 -11.37
C PRO A 28 33.04 -23.91 -10.85
N ALA A 29 32.49 -24.98 -10.29
CA ALA A 29 31.15 -25.01 -9.76
C ALA A 29 31.18 -25.44 -8.29
N TRP A 30 30.36 -24.79 -7.46
CA TRP A 30 30.08 -25.28 -6.13
C TRP A 30 28.94 -26.31 -6.21
N GLN A 31 29.21 -27.53 -5.75
CA GLN A 31 28.26 -28.65 -5.79
C GLN A 31 27.89 -29.05 -4.35
N PRO A 32 26.92 -28.37 -3.71
CA PRO A 32 26.52 -28.69 -2.35
C PRO A 32 25.83 -30.06 -2.31
N ILE A 33 26.45 -31.01 -1.62
CA ILE A 33 25.84 -32.31 -1.34
C ILE A 33 24.99 -32.16 -0.08
N LEU A 34 23.67 -32.16 -0.25
CA LEU A 34 22.71 -32.02 0.83
C LEU A 34 22.62 -33.32 1.64
N THR A 35 23.49 -33.46 2.63
CA THR A 35 23.48 -34.59 3.58
C THR A 35 22.62 -34.29 4.81
N ALA A 36 22.19 -35.33 5.52
CA ALA A 36 21.42 -35.15 6.77
C ALA A 36 22.17 -34.26 7.78
N GLY A 37 23.50 -34.42 7.91
CA GLY A 37 24.32 -33.60 8.80
C GLY A 37 24.41 -32.11 8.44
N THR A 38 24.15 -31.74 7.17
CA THR A 38 24.14 -30.33 6.73
C THR A 38 22.73 -29.75 6.73
N VAL A 39 21.71 -30.54 6.37
CA VAL A 39 20.32 -30.08 6.24
C VAL A 39 19.59 -30.04 7.59
N LEU A 40 19.80 -31.04 8.46
CA LEU A 40 19.09 -31.12 9.75
C LEU A 40 19.34 -29.89 10.64
N PRO A 41 20.58 -29.41 10.84
CA PRO A 41 20.81 -28.21 11.65
C PRO A 41 20.10 -26.97 11.08
N MET A 42 19.99 -26.84 9.75
CA MET A 42 19.28 -25.70 9.14
C MET A 42 17.81 -25.65 9.55
N PHE A 43 17.13 -26.80 9.64
CA PHE A 43 15.74 -26.85 10.09
C PHE A 43 15.56 -26.28 11.50
N PHE A 44 16.45 -26.64 12.43
CA PHE A 44 16.41 -26.12 13.80
C PHE A 44 16.79 -24.64 13.86
N VAL A 45 17.82 -24.21 13.14
CA VAL A 45 18.25 -22.80 13.10
C VAL A 45 17.12 -21.90 12.60
N VAL A 46 16.49 -22.26 11.47
CA VAL A 46 15.38 -21.50 10.90
C VAL A 46 14.18 -21.51 11.84
N GLY A 47 13.82 -22.68 12.39
CA GLY A 47 12.70 -22.83 13.32
C GLY A 47 12.86 -21.98 14.60
N ILE A 48 14.03 -22.09 15.26
CA ILE A 48 14.34 -21.36 16.49
C ILE A 48 14.45 -19.85 16.23
N ALA A 49 14.91 -19.42 15.05
CA ALA A 49 14.97 -18.00 14.71
C ALA A 49 13.59 -17.42 14.37
N PHE A 50 12.76 -18.15 13.62
CA PHE A 50 11.49 -17.61 13.10
C PHE A 50 10.42 -17.44 14.18
N ILE A 51 10.38 -18.32 15.19
CA ILE A 51 9.39 -18.22 16.28
C ILE A 51 9.53 -16.91 17.08
N PRO A 52 10.69 -16.54 17.66
CA PRO A 52 10.82 -15.29 18.42
C PRO A 52 10.64 -14.06 17.53
N ILE A 53 11.06 -14.10 16.25
CA ILE A 53 10.77 -13.03 15.28
C ILE A 53 9.25 -12.87 15.11
N GLY A 54 8.53 -13.97 14.89
CA GLY A 54 7.08 -13.96 14.73
C GLY A 54 6.34 -13.47 15.98
N VAL A 55 6.77 -13.90 17.18
CA VAL A 55 6.24 -13.41 18.47
C VAL A 55 6.48 -11.90 18.63
N GLY A 56 7.69 -11.43 18.31
CA GLY A 56 8.02 -10.00 18.32
C GLY A 56 7.13 -9.19 17.37
N MET A 57 6.92 -9.68 16.14
CA MET A 57 6.02 -9.05 15.16
C MET A 57 4.56 -9.01 15.66
N LEU A 58 4.06 -10.11 16.27
CA LEU A 58 2.72 -10.13 16.87
C LEU A 58 2.59 -9.11 18.01
N HIS A 59 3.61 -8.99 18.86
CA HIS A 59 3.63 -8.03 19.94
C HIS A 59 3.59 -6.58 19.43
N ILE A 60 4.43 -6.26 18.43
CA ILE A 60 4.45 -4.93 17.82
C ILE A 60 3.10 -4.62 17.16
N SER A 61 2.50 -5.59 16.49
CA SER A 61 1.20 -5.45 15.82
C SER A 61 0.03 -5.30 16.79
N SER A 62 0.04 -6.01 17.93
CA SER A 62 -1.03 -5.93 18.94
C SER A 62 -1.01 -4.62 19.73
N ASN A 63 0.16 -3.98 19.83
CA ASN A 63 0.31 -2.65 20.43
C ASN A 63 -0.30 -1.54 19.55
N VAL A 64 -0.48 -1.77 18.24
CA VAL A 64 -1.15 -0.81 17.36
C VAL A 64 -2.62 -0.65 17.78
N LYS A 65 -3.02 0.59 18.01
CA LYS A 65 -4.39 0.95 18.36
C LYS A 65 -5.16 1.31 17.10
N GLU A 66 -6.38 0.81 16.99
CA GLU A 66 -7.25 1.07 15.86
C GLU A 66 -8.71 1.19 16.34
N LYS A 67 -9.42 2.20 15.82
CA LYS A 67 -10.85 2.41 16.02
C LYS A 67 -11.49 2.56 14.65
N VAL A 68 -12.39 1.64 14.32
CA VAL A 68 -13.18 1.64 13.08
C VAL A 68 -14.61 2.05 13.43
N VAL A 69 -15.13 3.03 12.72
CA VAL A 69 -16.51 3.51 12.83
C VAL A 69 -17.16 3.35 11.46
N ASP A 70 -18.03 2.36 11.32
CA ASP A 70 -18.85 2.23 10.11
C ASP A 70 -19.92 3.32 10.12
N TYR A 71 -20.02 4.06 9.02
CA TYR A 71 -21.00 5.13 8.86
C TYR A 71 -21.85 4.96 7.59
N THR A 72 -21.85 3.76 7.00
CA THR A 72 -22.54 3.45 5.75
C THR A 72 -24.03 3.79 5.81
N ASP A 73 -24.67 3.47 6.94
CA ASP A 73 -26.09 3.69 7.20
C ASP A 73 -26.32 4.81 8.24
N CYS A 74 -25.44 5.82 8.25
CA CYS A 74 -25.56 6.93 9.20
C CYS A 74 -26.83 7.77 8.94
N GLY A 75 -27.43 8.26 10.02
CA GLY A 75 -28.70 9.01 9.98
C GLY A 75 -29.76 8.34 10.86
N PHE A 76 -31.03 8.70 10.64
CA PHE A 76 -32.14 8.13 11.38
C PHE A 76 -32.59 6.81 10.75
N PRO A 77 -33.03 5.81 11.54
CA PRO A 77 -33.64 4.60 11.00
C PRO A 77 -34.79 4.93 10.04
N GLY A 78 -34.71 4.46 8.79
CA GLY A 78 -35.70 4.74 7.74
C GLY A 78 -35.47 6.02 6.93
N ASN A 79 -34.47 6.84 7.27
CA ASN A 79 -34.04 7.99 6.48
C ASN A 79 -32.53 8.21 6.63
N THR A 80 -31.74 7.24 6.17
CA THR A 80 -30.28 7.33 6.23
C THR A 80 -29.74 8.31 5.20
N CYS A 81 -28.53 8.82 5.39
CA CYS A 81 -27.86 9.62 4.37
C CYS A 81 -27.69 8.84 3.06
N ALA A 82 -27.52 7.52 3.12
CA ALA A 82 -27.46 6.69 1.93
C ALA A 82 -28.80 6.69 1.15
N ASP A 83 -29.94 6.65 1.84
CA ASP A 83 -31.26 6.75 1.23
C ASP A 83 -31.50 8.14 0.61
N GLN A 84 -31.03 9.20 1.29
CA GLN A 84 -31.12 10.55 0.77
C GLN A 84 -30.34 10.72 -0.54
N LEU A 85 -29.11 10.19 -0.61
CA LEU A 85 -28.30 10.23 -1.84
C LEU A 85 -28.91 9.36 -2.96
N LYS A 86 -29.64 8.29 -2.61
CA LYS A 86 -30.38 7.48 -3.58
C LYS A 86 -31.57 8.24 -4.15
N ARG A 87 -32.28 9.02 -3.33
CA ARG A 87 -33.43 9.83 -3.76
C ARG A 87 -33.02 11.10 -4.50
N TYR A 88 -31.94 11.74 -4.07
CA TYR A 88 -31.42 12.99 -4.63
C TYR A 88 -29.94 12.86 -4.99
N PRO A 89 -29.62 12.28 -6.17
CA PRO A 89 -28.25 12.13 -6.63
C PRO A 89 -27.52 13.48 -6.71
N GLY A 90 -26.26 13.51 -6.26
CA GLY A 90 -25.44 14.72 -6.27
C GLY A 90 -25.65 15.68 -5.09
N THR A 91 -26.54 15.34 -4.15
CA THR A 91 -26.68 16.08 -2.89
C THR A 91 -25.74 15.55 -1.80
N SER A 92 -25.58 16.31 -0.72
CA SER A 92 -24.83 15.89 0.47
C SER A 92 -25.72 15.87 1.70
N CYS A 93 -25.54 14.89 2.56
CA CYS A 93 -26.22 14.75 3.85
C CYS A 93 -25.21 14.88 4.99
N THR A 94 -25.58 15.46 6.12
CA THR A 94 -24.72 15.52 7.30
C THR A 94 -25.22 14.57 8.36
N CYS A 95 -24.35 13.70 8.87
CA CYS A 95 -24.65 12.80 9.97
C CYS A 95 -23.59 12.88 11.07
N THR A 96 -24.00 12.61 12.30
CA THR A 96 -23.15 12.66 13.48
C THR A 96 -23.13 11.31 14.16
N ILE A 97 -21.93 10.81 14.47
CA ILE A 97 -21.73 9.54 15.18
C ILE A 97 -20.89 9.80 16.42
N ASN A 98 -21.43 9.42 17.58
CA ASN A 98 -20.72 9.48 18.85
C ASN A 98 -20.04 8.15 19.12
N PHE A 99 -18.77 8.18 19.52
CA PHE A 99 -18.05 7.00 19.94
C PHE A 99 -17.12 7.30 21.11
N LYS A 100 -16.90 6.28 21.94
CA LYS A 100 -15.99 6.35 23.08
C LYS A 100 -14.65 5.69 22.75
N MET A 101 -13.57 6.29 23.24
CA MET A 101 -12.25 5.68 23.34
C MET A 101 -11.97 5.31 24.80
N ASP A 102 -11.74 4.02 25.06
CA ASP A 102 -11.59 3.50 26.43
C ASP A 102 -10.18 3.69 27.02
N LYS A 103 -9.18 3.84 26.17
CA LYS A 103 -7.77 3.96 26.57
C LYS A 103 -7.13 5.13 25.87
N ASP A 104 -6.22 5.80 26.56
CA ASP A 104 -5.37 6.83 25.98
C ASP A 104 -4.47 6.22 24.89
N TRP A 105 -4.35 6.92 23.78
CA TRP A 105 -3.41 6.62 22.70
C TRP A 105 -2.19 7.55 22.82
N THR A 106 -1.66 7.71 24.02
CA THR A 106 -0.64 8.71 24.38
C THR A 106 0.80 8.19 24.32
N GLU A 107 1.08 7.28 23.39
CA GLU A 107 2.40 6.63 23.25
C GLU A 107 3.39 7.46 22.39
N GLY A 108 3.14 8.75 22.19
CA GLY A 108 4.02 9.64 21.40
C GLY A 108 4.00 9.38 19.89
N ARG A 109 3.05 8.58 19.40
CA ARG A 109 2.89 8.25 17.98
C ARG A 109 1.82 9.14 17.35
N SER A 110 2.08 9.59 16.12
CA SER A 110 1.06 10.27 15.31
C SER A 110 -0.14 9.37 15.07
N VAL A 111 -1.34 9.92 15.23
CA VAL A 111 -2.58 9.23 14.90
C VAL A 111 -2.97 9.61 13.47
N TYR A 112 -3.24 8.58 12.67
CA TYR A 112 -3.66 8.74 11.28
C TYR A 112 -5.15 8.49 11.15
N VAL A 113 -5.77 9.26 10.27
CA VAL A 113 -7.16 9.14 9.89
C VAL A 113 -7.21 8.48 8.52
N TYR A 114 -7.98 7.41 8.37
CA TYR A 114 -8.24 6.77 7.09
C TYR A 114 -9.73 6.72 6.82
N TYR A 115 -10.09 6.70 5.54
CA TYR A 115 -11.37 6.18 5.10
C TYR A 115 -11.16 4.77 4.56
N LYS A 116 -12.06 3.86 4.93
CA LYS A 116 -12.13 2.48 4.42
C LYS A 116 -13.31 2.36 3.49
N LEU A 117 -13.08 1.79 2.31
CA LEU A 117 -14.12 1.40 1.36
C LEU A 117 -14.06 -0.11 1.18
N THR A 118 -15.23 -0.74 1.08
CA THR A 118 -15.35 -2.16 0.75
C THR A 118 -16.08 -2.35 -0.57
N ASN A 119 -15.84 -3.49 -1.21
CA ASN A 119 -16.43 -3.85 -2.49
C ASN A 119 -16.21 -2.80 -3.60
N TYR A 120 -15.06 -2.12 -3.58
CA TYR A 120 -14.70 -1.09 -4.55
C TYR A 120 -13.49 -1.51 -5.38
N TYR A 121 -13.72 -1.93 -6.63
CA TYR A 121 -12.70 -2.54 -7.48
C TYR A 121 -11.79 -1.52 -8.19
N GLN A 122 -10.93 -0.82 -7.43
CA GLN A 122 -9.89 0.05 -8.02
C GLN A 122 -8.89 -0.71 -8.90
N ASN A 123 -8.73 -2.02 -8.68
CA ASN A 123 -7.82 -2.89 -9.42
C ASN A 123 -8.38 -3.39 -10.76
N HIS A 124 -9.62 -3.02 -11.12
CA HIS A 124 -10.18 -3.42 -12.41
C HIS A 124 -9.37 -2.80 -13.57
N ARG A 125 -8.95 -3.62 -14.54
CA ARG A 125 -8.02 -3.22 -15.62
C ARG A 125 -8.42 -1.93 -16.33
N ARG A 126 -9.70 -1.77 -16.68
CA ARG A 126 -10.20 -0.55 -17.36
C ARG A 126 -10.18 0.67 -16.45
N TYR A 127 -10.38 0.49 -15.15
CA TYR A 127 -10.34 1.57 -14.17
C TYR A 127 -8.89 2.04 -13.96
N VAL A 128 -7.95 1.11 -13.71
CA VAL A 128 -6.52 1.41 -13.51
C VAL A 128 -5.91 2.12 -14.72
N LYS A 129 -6.29 1.72 -15.94
CA LYS A 129 -5.79 2.34 -17.17
C LYS A 129 -6.35 3.75 -17.38
N SER A 130 -7.50 4.10 -16.81
CA SER A 130 -8.23 5.33 -17.13
C SER A 130 -7.71 6.57 -16.41
N ARG A 131 -6.57 7.08 -16.91
CA ARG A 131 -5.91 8.34 -16.51
C ARG A 131 -4.95 8.82 -17.61
N ASP A 132 -4.52 10.07 -17.52
CA ASP A 132 -3.44 10.63 -18.34
C ASP A 132 -2.27 11.06 -17.44
N ASP A 133 -1.20 10.25 -17.41
CA ASP A 133 -0.04 10.52 -16.56
C ASP A 133 0.75 11.78 -17.00
N VAL A 134 0.69 12.16 -18.29
CA VAL A 134 1.33 13.39 -18.81
C VAL A 134 0.57 14.63 -18.35
N GLN A 135 -0.76 14.53 -18.29
CA GLN A 135 -1.61 15.57 -17.71
C GLN A 135 -1.36 15.75 -16.21
N LEU A 136 -1.20 14.66 -15.45
CA LEU A 136 -0.89 14.71 -14.01
C LEU A 136 0.48 15.33 -13.73
N LEU A 137 1.42 15.25 -14.67
CA LEU A 137 2.71 15.94 -14.65
C LEU A 137 2.63 17.44 -15.03
N GLY A 138 1.42 17.99 -15.16
CA GLY A 138 1.19 19.42 -15.42
C GLY A 138 1.11 19.78 -16.90
N SER A 139 1.25 18.82 -17.82
CA SER A 139 1.06 19.09 -19.25
C SER A 139 -0.42 19.02 -19.64
N VAL A 140 -1.13 20.11 -19.37
CA VAL A 140 -2.56 20.26 -19.69
C VAL A 140 -2.73 20.55 -21.18
N ARG A 141 -2.93 19.50 -21.97
CA ARG A 141 -3.13 19.58 -23.42
C ARG A 141 -4.61 19.64 -23.79
N LYS A 142 -4.89 20.11 -25.01
CA LYS A 142 -6.25 20.09 -25.59
C LYS A 142 -6.75 18.68 -25.87
N GLU A 143 -5.83 17.76 -26.15
CA GLU A 143 -6.10 16.35 -26.42
C GLU A 143 -5.53 15.49 -25.29
N PRO A 144 -6.37 15.05 -24.34
CA PRO A 144 -5.98 14.11 -23.29
C PRO A 144 -5.75 12.70 -23.86
N SER A 145 -5.07 11.85 -23.10
CA SER A 145 -4.86 10.45 -23.45
C SER A 145 -6.17 9.72 -23.80
N GLU A 146 -6.12 8.91 -24.86
CA GLU A 146 -7.21 7.98 -25.23
C GLU A 146 -7.60 7.03 -24.09
N ASN A 147 -6.66 6.76 -23.18
CA ASN A 147 -6.89 5.92 -22.01
C ASN A 147 -8.01 6.45 -21.10
N CYS A 148 -8.25 7.77 -21.08
CA CYS A 148 -9.34 8.38 -20.33
C CYS A 148 -10.73 8.05 -20.90
N GLY A 149 -10.82 7.62 -22.17
CA GLY A 149 -12.05 7.16 -22.81
C GLY A 149 -13.20 8.18 -22.71
N GLN A 150 -14.34 7.75 -22.18
CA GLN A 150 -15.50 8.63 -21.99
C GLN A 150 -15.28 9.78 -20.98
N PHE A 151 -14.18 9.75 -20.23
CA PHE A 151 -13.83 10.77 -19.24
C PHE A 151 -12.77 11.75 -19.77
N SER A 152 -12.54 11.79 -21.09
CA SER A 152 -11.59 12.72 -21.71
C SER A 152 -12.16 14.13 -21.90
N TYR A 153 -13.45 14.25 -22.21
CA TYR A 153 -14.08 15.52 -22.58
C TYR A 153 -15.43 15.71 -21.87
N ASN A 154 -15.75 16.96 -21.55
CA ASN A 154 -17.09 17.39 -21.16
C ASN A 154 -17.57 18.43 -22.18
N GLY A 155 -18.49 18.01 -23.06
CA GLY A 155 -18.82 18.78 -24.26
C GLY A 155 -17.59 18.90 -25.18
N LYS A 156 -17.15 20.14 -25.44
CA LYS A 156 -15.96 20.42 -26.27
C LYS A 156 -14.68 20.65 -25.45
N LEU A 157 -14.77 20.68 -24.12
CA LEU A 157 -13.66 21.03 -23.25
C LEU A 157 -12.96 19.75 -22.72
N PRO A 158 -11.62 19.68 -22.77
CA PRO A 158 -10.88 18.58 -22.15
C PRO A 158 -11.06 18.59 -20.62
N ILE A 159 -11.25 17.41 -20.04
CA ILE A 159 -11.40 17.25 -18.59
C ILE A 159 -10.02 17.25 -17.93
N VAL A 160 -9.87 17.98 -16.82
CA VAL A 160 -8.65 17.98 -16.00
C VAL A 160 -8.99 17.77 -14.51
N PRO A 161 -8.45 16.73 -13.86
CA PRO A 161 -7.79 15.55 -14.44
C PRO A 161 -8.79 14.59 -15.12
N CYS A 162 -8.43 14.05 -16.29
CA CYS A 162 -9.28 13.09 -17.01
C CYS A 162 -9.22 11.68 -16.42
N GLY A 163 -10.23 10.86 -16.75
CA GLY A 163 -10.23 9.44 -16.45
C GLY A 163 -11.17 9.02 -15.31
N ALA A 164 -11.50 7.72 -15.28
CA ALA A 164 -12.43 7.14 -14.33
C ALA A 164 -11.94 7.24 -12.87
N ILE A 165 -10.62 7.15 -12.68
CA ILE A 165 -10.01 7.25 -11.35
C ILE A 165 -10.29 8.64 -10.77
N ALA A 166 -9.92 9.69 -11.50
CA ALA A 166 -10.16 11.06 -11.07
C ALA A 166 -11.65 11.36 -10.91
N ASN A 167 -12.48 10.97 -11.88
CA ASN A 167 -13.92 11.23 -11.83
C ASN A 167 -14.62 10.64 -10.59
N SER A 168 -14.11 9.54 -10.04
CA SER A 168 -14.67 8.89 -8.86
C SER A 168 -13.99 9.27 -7.54
N LEU A 169 -13.30 10.43 -7.49
CA LEU A 169 -12.64 10.95 -6.29
C LEU A 169 -13.55 10.92 -5.05
N PHE A 170 -13.04 10.33 -3.98
CA PHE A 170 -13.72 10.30 -2.68
C PHE A 170 -13.93 11.72 -2.14
N ASN A 171 -15.18 12.06 -1.80
CA ASN A 171 -15.60 13.44 -1.48
C ASN A 171 -16.37 13.60 -0.16
N ASP A 172 -16.38 12.59 0.73
CA ASP A 172 -16.87 12.82 2.09
C ASP A 172 -15.86 13.63 2.89
N THR A 173 -16.36 14.45 3.82
CA THR A 173 -15.51 15.22 4.74
C THR A 173 -15.82 14.89 6.19
N TYR A 174 -14.78 14.90 7.02
CA TYR A 174 -14.87 14.58 8.45
C TYR A 174 -14.51 15.79 9.31
N SER A 175 -15.32 16.03 10.34
CA SER A 175 -15.05 16.95 11.44
C SER A 175 -15.10 16.16 12.75
N LEU A 176 -14.01 16.18 13.51
CA LEU A 176 -13.87 15.40 14.73
C LEU A 176 -13.82 16.34 15.93
N SER A 177 -14.60 16.06 16.95
CA SER A 177 -14.59 16.78 18.22
C SER A 177 -14.36 15.83 19.38
N TYR A 178 -13.71 16.33 20.42
CA TYR A 178 -13.42 15.60 21.64
C TYR A 178 -14.08 16.31 22.84
N THR A 179 -14.65 15.52 23.74
CA THR A 179 -15.20 15.98 25.01
C THR A 179 -14.59 15.14 26.16
N PRO A 180 -13.93 15.77 27.14
CA PRO A 180 -13.37 15.07 28.30
C PRO A 180 -14.45 14.33 29.11
N LEU A 181 -14.05 13.22 29.76
CA LEU A 181 -14.96 12.42 30.60
C LEU A 181 -15.44 13.15 31.86
N ASN A 182 -14.65 14.08 32.40
CA ASN A 182 -14.90 14.76 33.67
C ASN A 182 -15.59 16.11 33.55
N PHE A 183 -16.39 16.30 32.48
CA PHE A 183 -16.98 17.57 32.06
C PHE A 183 -15.93 18.62 31.64
N GLY A 184 -16.11 19.17 30.44
CA GLY A 184 -15.19 20.15 29.88
C GLY A 184 -15.70 20.68 28.55
N ALA A 185 -15.08 21.75 28.05
CA ALA A 185 -15.44 22.32 26.77
C ALA A 185 -15.13 21.34 25.63
N ARG A 186 -16.11 21.18 24.73
CA ARG A 186 -15.94 20.46 23.48
C ARG A 186 -14.82 21.13 22.67
N THR A 187 -13.82 20.35 22.29
CA THR A 187 -12.64 20.83 21.57
C THR A 187 -12.55 20.16 20.20
N GLU A 188 -12.28 20.93 19.15
CA GLU A 188 -12.06 20.40 17.80
C GLU A 188 -10.71 19.67 17.72
N VAL A 189 -10.74 18.45 17.17
CA VAL A 189 -9.54 17.68 16.81
C VAL A 189 -9.21 17.99 15.36
N LYS A 190 -8.18 18.79 15.11
CA LYS A 190 -7.81 19.19 13.76
C LYS A 190 -7.16 18.02 13.02
N ILE A 191 -7.64 17.80 11.80
CA ILE A 191 -7.13 16.77 10.90
C ILE A 191 -6.38 17.48 9.78
N ARG A 192 -5.05 17.40 9.79
CA ARG A 192 -4.22 17.94 8.73
C ARG A 192 -4.29 17.06 7.48
N ARG A 193 -4.40 17.71 6.32
CA ARG A 193 -4.55 17.06 4.99
C ARG A 193 -3.26 17.11 4.15
N ASP A 194 -2.19 17.64 4.72
CA ASP A 194 -0.85 17.76 4.15
C ASP A 194 0.10 16.70 4.76
N GLY A 195 1.09 16.27 3.98
CA GLY A 195 2.06 15.24 4.39
C GLY A 195 1.47 13.82 4.47
N ILE A 196 0.45 13.52 3.68
CA ILE A 196 -0.22 12.22 3.58
C ILE A 196 0.14 11.44 2.30
N ALA A 197 0.58 12.12 1.25
CA ALA A 197 1.00 11.52 0.00
C ALA A 197 2.45 11.02 0.10
N TRP A 198 2.80 10.11 -0.81
CA TRP A 198 4.16 9.60 -0.88
C TRP A 198 5.07 10.64 -1.52
N ASP A 199 6.25 10.76 -0.96
CA ASP A 199 7.30 11.67 -1.41
C ASP A 199 7.65 11.49 -2.91
N SER A 200 7.61 10.25 -3.41
CA SER A 200 7.77 9.97 -4.85
C SER A 200 6.60 10.44 -5.72
N ASP A 201 5.36 10.40 -5.21
CA ASP A 201 4.21 10.95 -5.94
C ASP A 201 4.31 12.48 -6.00
N ILE A 202 4.66 13.11 -4.87
CA ILE A 202 4.82 14.57 -4.74
C ILE A 202 5.90 15.12 -5.66
N ARG A 203 7.04 14.42 -5.78
CA ARG A 203 8.20 14.90 -6.56
C ARG A 203 8.20 14.50 -8.02
N MET A 204 7.67 13.32 -8.35
CA MET A 204 7.92 12.70 -9.66
C MET A 204 6.66 12.44 -10.49
N LYS A 205 5.45 12.51 -9.92
CA LYS A 205 4.22 12.11 -10.64
C LYS A 205 3.16 13.18 -10.77
N PHE A 206 3.17 14.17 -9.87
CA PHE A 206 2.16 15.21 -9.84
C PHE A 206 2.81 16.59 -9.83
N ALA A 207 2.44 17.40 -10.81
CA ALA A 207 2.87 18.79 -10.91
C ALA A 207 1.74 19.65 -11.46
N ASN A 208 1.70 20.91 -11.03
CA ASN A 208 0.83 21.90 -11.65
C ASN A 208 1.44 22.36 -13.00
N PRO A 209 0.64 22.92 -13.91
CA PRO A 209 1.15 23.48 -15.16
C PRO A 209 2.25 24.51 -14.95
N GLN A 210 3.15 24.67 -15.92
CA GLN A 210 4.29 25.61 -15.81
C GLN A 210 3.86 27.06 -15.59
N ASN A 211 2.70 27.46 -16.11
CA ASN A 211 2.10 28.78 -15.94
C ASN A 211 1.18 28.89 -14.72
N TYR A 212 1.27 27.97 -13.76
CA TYR A 212 0.46 27.98 -12.55
C TYR A 212 0.94 29.03 -11.55
N ASP A 213 0.03 29.93 -11.18
CA ASP A 213 0.22 30.92 -10.12
C ASP A 213 -0.85 30.71 -9.03
N PRO A 214 -0.46 30.43 -7.77
CA PRO A 214 -1.41 30.30 -6.65
C PRO A 214 -2.29 31.53 -6.40
N ALA A 215 -1.89 32.73 -6.85
CA ALA A 215 -2.70 33.93 -6.77
C ALA A 215 -3.83 33.97 -7.81
N TYR A 216 -3.59 33.37 -8.99
CA TYR A 216 -4.53 33.32 -10.11
C TYR A 216 -4.63 31.91 -10.72
N PRO A 217 -5.04 30.92 -9.91
CA PRO A 217 -4.84 29.51 -10.26
C PRO A 217 -5.72 29.04 -11.43
N GLU A 218 -6.86 29.71 -11.67
CA GLU A 218 -7.75 29.44 -12.81
C GLU A 218 -7.06 29.65 -14.17
N ALA A 219 -6.13 30.60 -14.28
CA ALA A 219 -5.51 30.97 -15.54
C ALA A 219 -4.78 29.78 -16.20
N ALA A 220 -4.15 28.93 -15.39
CA ALA A 220 -3.43 27.74 -15.85
C ALA A 220 -4.35 26.62 -16.37
N PHE A 221 -5.64 26.65 -16.03
CA PHE A 221 -6.63 25.65 -16.42
C PHE A 221 -7.73 26.21 -17.34
N ARG A 222 -7.51 27.40 -17.90
CA ARG A 222 -8.48 28.03 -18.80
C ARG A 222 -8.75 27.15 -20.02
N GLY A 223 -10.03 26.99 -20.36
CA GLY A 223 -10.45 26.14 -21.49
C GLY A 223 -10.47 24.64 -21.17
N THR A 224 -10.48 24.29 -19.88
CA THR A 224 -10.68 22.91 -19.41
C THR A 224 -11.98 22.78 -18.64
N ALA A 225 -12.41 21.56 -18.39
CA ALA A 225 -13.58 21.26 -17.57
C ALA A 225 -13.22 20.38 -16.36
N LYS A 226 -14.00 20.51 -15.29
CA LYS A 226 -13.94 19.57 -14.17
C LYS A 226 -14.50 18.19 -14.57
N PRO A 227 -14.06 17.11 -13.90
CA PRO A 227 -14.72 15.82 -14.04
C PRO A 227 -16.22 15.89 -13.69
N PHE A 228 -17.01 15.00 -14.29
CA PHE A 228 -18.48 15.03 -14.18
C PHE A 228 -18.97 15.04 -12.73
N ASN A 229 -18.39 14.19 -11.88
CA ASN A 229 -18.85 14.02 -10.50
C ASN A 229 -18.14 14.94 -9.50
N TRP A 230 -17.30 15.87 -9.96
CA TRP A 230 -16.63 16.80 -9.06
C TRP A 230 -17.53 17.97 -8.70
N PRO A 231 -17.58 18.42 -7.43
CA PRO A 231 -18.38 19.57 -7.04
C PRO A 231 -17.76 20.90 -7.52
N GLN A 232 -16.44 20.92 -7.73
CA GLN A 232 -15.67 22.12 -8.06
C GLN A 232 -14.51 21.79 -8.99
N GLU A 233 -13.89 22.81 -9.56
CA GLU A 233 -12.77 22.66 -10.49
C GLU A 233 -11.46 22.36 -9.77
N ILE A 234 -10.49 21.81 -10.51
CA ILE A 234 -9.20 21.35 -9.97
C ILE A 234 -8.46 22.46 -9.22
N TRP A 235 -8.44 23.69 -9.74
CA TRP A 235 -7.76 24.82 -9.11
C TRP A 235 -8.39 25.30 -7.80
N ARG A 236 -9.61 24.85 -7.47
CA ARG A 236 -10.25 25.11 -6.17
C ARG A 236 -9.88 24.07 -5.12
N LEU A 237 -9.23 22.97 -5.50
CA LEU A 237 -8.70 22.00 -4.55
C LEU A 237 -7.43 22.56 -3.94
N THR A 238 -7.47 22.94 -2.66
CA THR A 238 -6.32 23.52 -1.97
C THR A 238 -6.35 23.17 -0.48
N SER A 239 -5.17 23.09 0.14
CA SER A 239 -5.04 23.01 1.59
C SER A 239 -5.07 24.41 2.24
N ALA A 240 -5.17 24.45 3.57
CA ALA A 240 -5.17 25.70 4.32
C ALA A 240 -3.88 26.52 4.12
N SER A 241 -2.73 25.86 3.89
CA SER A 241 -1.44 26.51 3.65
C SER A 241 -1.20 26.90 2.19
N ARG A 242 -2.10 26.53 1.26
CA ARG A 242 -1.95 26.71 -0.21
C ARG A 242 -0.66 26.15 -0.83
N THR A 243 0.15 25.41 -0.07
CA THR A 243 1.34 24.71 -0.58
C THR A 243 0.98 23.43 -1.34
N ASN A 244 -0.27 23.02 -1.23
CA ASN A 244 -0.82 21.75 -1.67
C ASN A 244 -2.14 22.03 -2.38
N ASP A 245 -2.08 22.20 -3.70
CA ASP A 245 -3.17 22.72 -4.51
C ASP A 245 -3.24 22.10 -5.91
N ALA A 246 -4.40 22.22 -6.55
CA ALA A 246 -4.67 21.73 -7.90
C ALA A 246 -4.22 20.27 -8.12
N LEU A 247 -3.36 20.01 -9.10
CA LEU A 247 -2.84 18.65 -9.38
C LEU A 247 -1.88 18.16 -8.29
N ARG A 248 -1.30 19.09 -7.52
CA ARG A 248 -0.50 18.77 -6.33
C ARG A 248 -1.34 18.52 -5.09
N TYR A 249 -2.68 18.56 -5.16
CA TYR A 249 -3.55 18.27 -4.03
C TYR A 249 -3.31 16.84 -3.47
N GLU A 250 -2.69 16.69 -2.31
CA GLU A 250 -2.28 15.38 -1.78
C GLU A 250 -3.43 14.38 -1.61
N PRO A 251 -4.65 14.77 -1.18
CA PRO A 251 -5.78 13.84 -1.18
C PRO A 251 -6.16 13.32 -2.57
N LEU A 252 -5.95 14.11 -3.63
CA LEU A 252 -6.06 13.63 -5.01
C LEU A 252 -4.96 12.58 -5.29
N MET A 253 -3.70 12.85 -4.93
CA MET A 253 -2.60 11.88 -5.13
C MET A 253 -2.87 10.54 -4.43
N VAL A 254 -3.32 10.59 -3.17
CA VAL A 254 -3.67 9.39 -2.37
C VAL A 254 -4.80 8.60 -3.06
N TRP A 255 -5.78 9.28 -3.65
CA TRP A 255 -6.85 8.62 -4.40
C TRP A 255 -6.36 8.01 -5.71
N MET A 256 -5.58 8.76 -6.49
CA MET A 256 -5.07 8.36 -7.80
C MET A 256 -4.13 7.14 -7.74
N ARG A 257 -3.49 6.90 -6.59
CA ARG A 257 -2.78 5.65 -6.31
C ARG A 257 -3.77 4.50 -6.08
N THR A 258 -4.06 3.72 -7.11
CA THR A 258 -5.03 2.62 -7.06
C THR A 258 -4.66 1.53 -6.04
N SER A 259 -5.66 1.05 -5.30
CA SER A 259 -5.52 -0.08 -4.37
C SER A 259 -5.53 -1.44 -5.10
N ALA A 260 -4.79 -2.41 -4.56
CA ALA A 260 -4.67 -3.75 -5.16
C ALA A 260 -5.90 -4.66 -4.93
N PHE A 261 -6.66 -4.40 -3.87
CA PHE A 261 -7.81 -5.19 -3.44
C PHE A 261 -9.09 -4.34 -3.41
N PRO A 262 -10.29 -4.95 -3.52
CA PRO A 262 -11.56 -4.24 -3.49
C PRO A 262 -11.87 -3.60 -2.13
N ASP A 263 -11.34 -4.19 -1.06
CA ASP A 263 -11.42 -3.66 0.29
C ASP A 263 -10.11 -2.97 0.60
N PHE A 264 -10.16 -1.66 0.80
CA PHE A 264 -8.97 -0.87 1.05
C PHE A 264 -9.25 0.29 1.99
N ARG A 265 -8.18 0.83 2.55
CA ARG A 265 -8.20 2.12 3.24
C ARG A 265 -7.20 3.06 2.60
N LYS A 266 -7.50 4.34 2.65
CA LYS A 266 -6.64 5.41 2.14
C LYS A 266 -6.47 6.48 3.21
N ASN A 267 -5.27 7.03 3.28
CA ASN A 267 -4.93 8.04 4.26
C ASN A 267 -5.78 9.29 3.99
N TYR A 268 -6.66 9.61 4.92
CA TYR A 268 -7.43 10.85 4.89
C TYR A 268 -6.58 11.99 5.46
N GLY A 269 -5.86 11.77 6.56
CA GLY A 269 -5.23 12.87 7.27
C GLY A 269 -4.42 12.41 8.46
N ILE A 270 -3.76 13.37 9.09
CA ILE A 270 -2.97 13.16 10.30
C ILE A 270 -3.54 14.06 11.37
N ILE A 271 -3.76 13.55 12.58
CA ILE A 271 -4.15 14.37 13.72
C ILE A 271 -3.04 15.39 13.98
N ASP A 272 -3.44 16.64 14.16
CA ASP A 272 -2.51 17.75 14.35
C ASP A 272 -1.94 17.75 15.79
N ASN A 273 -0.77 17.13 15.95
CA ASN A 273 -0.05 17.07 17.21
C ASN A 273 0.57 18.44 17.63
N THR A 274 0.39 19.51 16.84
CA THR A 274 0.76 20.86 17.30
C THR A 274 -0.27 21.43 18.28
N GLN A 275 -1.50 20.89 18.29
CA GLN A 275 -2.51 21.25 19.28
C GLN A 275 -2.08 20.74 20.66
N THR A 276 -1.95 21.66 21.64
CA THR A 276 -1.46 21.36 22.99
C THR A 276 -2.15 20.15 23.64
N TYR A 277 -3.46 20.02 23.43
CA TYR A 277 -4.28 18.94 24.00
C TYR A 277 -4.02 17.56 23.35
N PHE A 278 -3.56 17.53 22.10
CA PHE A 278 -3.34 16.30 21.32
C PHE A 278 -1.86 16.06 20.99
N LYS A 279 -0.95 16.80 21.63
CA LYS A 279 0.50 16.72 21.37
C LYS A 279 1.07 15.31 21.48
N ASN A 280 0.58 14.54 22.44
CA ASN A 280 1.05 13.18 22.70
C ASN A 280 0.16 12.09 22.09
N GLY A 281 -0.90 12.46 21.36
CA GLY A 281 -1.89 11.55 20.79
C GLY A 281 -3.31 11.85 21.25
N LEU A 282 -4.20 10.88 21.11
CA LEU A 282 -5.63 11.02 21.45
C LEU A 282 -5.93 10.47 22.85
N PRO A 283 -6.49 11.26 23.77
CA PRO A 283 -6.89 10.77 25.09
C PRO A 283 -8.16 9.89 25.05
N ALA A 284 -8.37 9.12 26.11
CA ALA A 284 -9.61 8.42 26.37
C ALA A 284 -10.74 9.42 26.60
N GLY A 285 -11.92 9.13 26.06
CA GLY A 285 -13.09 9.97 26.25
C GLY A 285 -14.11 9.87 25.14
N ASN A 286 -14.99 10.87 25.09
CA ASN A 286 -16.09 10.91 24.15
C ASN A 286 -15.69 11.71 22.92
N TYR A 287 -15.84 11.09 21.76
CA TYR A 287 -15.60 11.70 20.48
C TYR A 287 -16.90 11.81 19.70
N GLU A 288 -17.07 12.93 19.03
CA GLU A 288 -18.15 13.16 18.10
C GLU A 288 -17.55 13.33 16.70
N LEU A 289 -17.97 12.45 15.78
CA LEU A 289 -17.61 12.49 14.38
C LEU A 289 -18.79 13.01 13.58
N GLN A 290 -18.63 14.21 13.02
CA GLN A 290 -19.56 14.77 12.06
C GLN A 290 -19.04 14.50 10.65
N ILE A 291 -19.92 13.97 9.80
CA ILE A 291 -19.59 13.51 8.44
C ILE A 291 -20.49 14.24 7.45
N LYS A 292 -19.88 14.88 6.46
CA LYS A 292 -20.59 15.34 5.26
C LYS A 292 -20.58 14.20 4.24
N TYR A 293 -21.65 13.43 4.23
CA TYR A 293 -21.88 12.27 3.40
C TYR A 293 -22.28 12.68 1.97
N SER A 294 -21.37 12.52 1.02
CA SER A 294 -21.51 12.88 -0.39
C SER A 294 -21.17 11.72 -1.35
N TYR A 295 -20.50 10.68 -0.87
CA TYR A 295 -20.02 9.57 -1.68
C TYR A 295 -20.95 8.35 -1.62
N PRO A 296 -21.68 7.99 -2.69
CA PRO A 296 -22.61 6.86 -2.68
C PRO A 296 -21.88 5.51 -2.82
N VAL A 297 -22.22 4.54 -1.96
CA VAL A 297 -21.64 3.17 -2.02
C VAL A 297 -22.66 2.04 -2.12
N LYS A 298 -23.94 2.32 -1.81
CA LYS A 298 -24.99 1.30 -1.79
C LYS A 298 -25.31 0.72 -3.15
N SER A 299 -25.06 1.45 -4.24
CA SER A 299 -25.33 0.98 -5.60
C SER A 299 -24.49 -0.24 -6.01
N PHE A 300 -23.37 -0.46 -5.33
CA PHE A 300 -22.49 -1.61 -5.54
C PHE A 300 -22.29 -2.43 -4.26
N ASN A 301 -23.21 -2.37 -3.31
CA ASN A 301 -23.11 -3.10 -2.02
C ASN A 301 -21.80 -2.84 -1.26
N GLY A 302 -21.20 -1.66 -1.40
CA GLY A 302 -20.03 -1.26 -0.63
C GLY A 302 -20.39 -0.66 0.72
N THR A 303 -19.38 -0.61 1.61
CA THR A 303 -19.47 0.06 2.92
C THR A 303 -18.41 1.14 3.05
N LYS A 304 -18.66 2.10 3.95
CA LYS A 304 -17.74 3.18 4.30
C LYS A 304 -17.46 3.17 5.79
N SER A 305 -16.19 3.27 6.15
CA SER A 305 -15.79 3.41 7.54
C SER A 305 -14.76 4.53 7.72
N PHE A 306 -14.89 5.23 8.83
CA PHE A 306 -13.89 6.14 9.34
C PHE A 306 -12.96 5.35 10.27
N VAL A 307 -11.65 5.47 10.08
CA VAL A 307 -10.66 4.68 10.82
C VAL A 307 -9.64 5.60 11.44
N LEU A 308 -9.47 5.52 12.76
CA LEU A 308 -8.33 6.08 13.47
C LEU A 308 -7.35 4.95 13.74
N ALA A 309 -6.08 5.16 13.43
CA ALA A 309 -5.05 4.17 13.71
C ALA A 309 -3.71 4.82 14.04
N THR A 310 -2.98 4.21 14.98
CA THR A 310 -1.54 4.45 15.13
C THR A 310 -0.77 3.56 14.15
N THR A 311 0.51 3.86 13.95
CA THR A 311 1.42 3.04 13.15
C THR A 311 2.52 2.44 14.03
N SER A 312 3.04 1.31 13.58
CA SER A 312 4.25 0.66 14.11
C SER A 312 5.33 0.62 13.03
N LEU A 313 6.49 0.06 13.36
CA LEU A 313 7.57 -0.19 12.41
C LEU A 313 7.12 -0.96 11.16
N PHE A 314 6.17 -1.90 11.33
CA PHE A 314 5.65 -2.74 10.25
C PHE A 314 4.34 -2.19 9.65
N GLY A 315 4.02 -0.93 9.92
CA GLY A 315 2.78 -0.29 9.46
C GLY A 315 1.63 -0.44 10.46
N GLY A 316 0.42 -0.66 9.95
CA GLY A 316 -0.78 -0.77 10.78
C GLY A 316 -0.95 -2.12 11.48
N LYS A 317 -2.06 -2.28 12.19
CA LYS A 317 -2.43 -3.52 12.87
C LYS A 317 -2.66 -4.65 11.86
N ASN A 318 -1.75 -5.63 11.84
CA ASN A 318 -1.86 -6.82 11.01
C ASN A 318 -1.09 -7.99 11.67
N PRO A 319 -1.77 -9.01 12.23
CA PRO A 319 -1.09 -10.12 12.89
C PRO A 319 -0.60 -11.21 11.91
N PHE A 320 -0.98 -11.15 10.62
CA PHE A 320 -0.70 -12.21 9.64
C PHE A 320 0.78 -12.57 9.56
N LEU A 321 1.66 -11.57 9.47
CA LEU A 321 3.10 -11.82 9.33
C LEU A 321 3.65 -12.56 10.56
N GLY A 322 3.23 -12.15 11.76
CA GLY A 322 3.62 -12.83 12.99
C GLY A 322 3.14 -14.29 13.05
N PHE A 323 1.88 -14.55 12.68
CA PHE A 323 1.37 -15.92 12.58
C PHE A 323 2.12 -16.74 11.52
N ALA A 324 2.40 -16.18 10.35
CA ALA A 324 3.12 -16.87 9.28
C ALA A 324 4.52 -17.31 9.74
N TYR A 325 5.28 -16.44 10.42
CA TYR A 325 6.60 -16.76 10.95
C TYR A 325 6.53 -17.85 12.03
N ILE A 326 5.56 -17.79 12.96
CA ILE A 326 5.39 -18.81 13.99
C ILE A 326 4.98 -20.16 13.36
N SER A 327 4.05 -20.17 12.41
CA SER A 327 3.60 -21.38 11.73
C SER A 327 4.71 -22.04 10.93
N VAL A 328 5.45 -21.26 10.13
CA VAL A 328 6.59 -21.78 9.36
C VAL A 328 7.72 -22.24 10.29
N GLY A 329 8.03 -21.47 11.33
CA GLY A 329 9.05 -21.88 12.32
C GLY A 329 8.68 -23.18 13.04
N GLY A 330 7.42 -23.32 13.47
CA GLY A 330 6.89 -24.54 14.07
C GLY A 330 6.94 -25.74 13.12
N LEU A 331 6.56 -25.55 11.84
CA LEU A 331 6.66 -26.58 10.81
C LEU A 331 8.10 -27.04 10.62
N PHE A 332 9.06 -26.12 10.60
CA PHE A 332 10.49 -26.44 10.47
C PHE A 332 11.02 -27.23 11.66
N LEU A 333 10.61 -26.90 12.89
CA LEU A 333 10.99 -27.67 14.08
C LEU A 333 10.41 -29.08 14.08
N VAL A 334 9.11 -29.22 13.78
CA VAL A 334 8.46 -30.54 13.71
C VAL A 334 9.10 -31.39 12.62
N THR A 335 9.32 -30.82 11.44
CA THR A 335 9.98 -31.50 10.32
C THR A 335 11.41 -31.90 10.69
N GLY A 336 12.17 -31.01 11.35
CA GLY A 336 13.51 -31.29 11.86
C GLY A 336 13.52 -32.48 12.84
N ILE A 337 12.59 -32.52 13.80
CA ILE A 337 12.46 -33.62 14.77
C ILE A 337 12.15 -34.94 14.07
N VAL A 338 11.20 -34.93 13.12
CA VAL A 338 10.83 -36.13 12.34
C VAL A 338 12.01 -36.63 11.52
N LEU A 339 12.74 -35.74 10.84
CA LEU A 339 13.90 -36.11 10.03
C LEU A 339 15.06 -36.60 10.90
N VAL A 340 15.28 -36.04 12.11
CA VAL A 340 16.24 -36.58 13.08
C VAL A 340 15.84 -38.01 13.46
N PHE A 341 14.57 -38.26 13.79
CA PHE A 341 14.10 -39.60 14.14
C PHE A 341 14.30 -40.60 12.99
N ILE A 342 13.97 -40.21 11.76
CA ILE A 342 14.19 -41.04 10.57
C ILE A 342 15.68 -41.30 10.36
N HIS A 343 16.53 -40.27 10.49
CA HIS A 343 17.97 -40.43 10.32
C HIS A 343 18.58 -41.34 11.40
N LEU A 344 18.12 -41.25 12.65
CA LEU A 344 18.56 -42.13 13.73
C LEU A 344 18.12 -43.59 13.52
N LYS A 345 16.94 -43.82 12.93
CA LYS A 345 16.36 -45.16 12.76
C LYS A 345 16.75 -45.86 11.45
N PHE A 346 16.89 -45.09 10.37
CA PHE A 346 17.07 -45.59 9.00
C PHE A 346 18.28 -44.96 8.30
N GLY A 347 19.02 -44.08 8.97
CA GLY A 347 20.22 -43.48 8.40
C GLY A 347 21.30 -44.53 8.23
N LYS A 348 21.63 -44.83 6.98
CA LYS A 348 22.87 -45.54 6.66
C LYS A 348 24.05 -44.60 6.82
N SER A 349 25.18 -45.12 7.26
CA SER A 349 26.39 -44.31 7.38
C SER A 349 26.79 -43.77 6.01
N VAL A 350 27.26 -42.53 5.92
CA VAL A 350 27.83 -42.00 4.66
C VAL A 350 28.99 -42.89 4.20
N ARG A 351 29.69 -43.59 5.12
CA ARG A 351 30.68 -44.61 4.77
C ARG A 351 30.08 -45.81 4.01
N GLU A 352 28.86 -46.25 4.34
CA GLU A 352 28.19 -47.37 3.63
C GLU A 352 27.68 -46.97 2.24
N MET A 353 27.47 -45.68 1.97
CA MET A 353 27.06 -45.20 0.64
C MET A 353 28.24 -44.84 -0.26
N VAL A 354 29.43 -44.63 0.32
CA VAL A 354 30.67 -44.31 -0.40
C VAL A 354 31.51 -45.58 -0.67
N ASP A 355 31.24 -46.70 0.02
CA ASP A 355 31.72 -48.04 -0.34
C ASP A 355 30.98 -48.54 -1.60
N VAL A 356 31.19 -47.84 -2.72
CA VAL A 356 30.91 -48.35 -4.06
C VAL A 356 32.15 -49.13 -4.46
N ASP A 357 32.18 -50.41 -4.12
CA ASP A 357 33.18 -51.34 -4.64
C ASP A 357 32.90 -51.61 -6.13
N GLU A 358 33.89 -52.07 -6.89
CA GLU A 358 33.82 -52.37 -8.34
C GLU A 358 32.69 -53.36 -8.73
N SER A 359 32.04 -53.98 -7.74
CA SER A 359 30.92 -54.92 -7.90
C SER A 359 29.52 -54.28 -7.87
N THR A 360 29.40 -52.96 -7.71
CA THR A 360 28.09 -52.30 -7.65
C THR A 360 27.47 -52.19 -9.05
N ALA A 361 26.52 -53.08 -9.36
CA ALA A 361 25.83 -53.10 -10.65
C ALA A 361 24.97 -51.84 -10.84
N TYR A 362 25.16 -51.18 -12.00
CA TYR A 362 24.40 -50.01 -12.46
C TYR A 362 22.91 -50.32 -12.70
#